data_AF-A0A1E5IT17-F1
#
_entry.id   AF-A0A1E5IT17-F1
#
_cell.length_a   1.000
_cell.length_b   1.000
_cell.length_c   1.000
_cell.angle_alpha   90.00
_cell.angle_beta   90.00
_cell.angle_gamma   90.00
#
_symmetry.space_group_name_H-M   'P 1'
#
loop_
_entity.id
_entity.type
_entity.pdbx_description
1 polymer ?
#
loop_
_entity_poly.entity_id
_entity_poly.type
_entity_poly.pdbx_seq_one_letter_code
_entity_poly.pdbx_strand_id
1 'polypeptide(L)'
;MANLPTTDSGVQECVILLHGLARTERAMSKLAAAIEKRGYHCINYSYPSTKADIPTLAEHAITAALSQCPNALTVHFVTHSMGGILVRQYLSQHTVRNLGRVVMLGPPNQGSEVVDTLRDMAGFQLINGPAGMQLGSDKMSVPNRLGPANFELGVIAGTRSINWILSTMLPKPDDGKVSVQSTKLEGMSDHISLPVTHPFMMNNRQAIAQTLHFLTYGEFSR
;
A
#
# COMPACT_ATOMS: atom_id res chain seq x y z
N MET A 1 -23.52 37.06 24.11
CA MET A 1 -22.28 36.43 23.61
C MET A 1 -22.13 35.10 24.32
N ALA A 2 -22.55 34.01 23.68
CA ALA A 2 -22.43 32.68 24.23
C ALA A 2 -21.16 32.04 23.65
N ASN A 3 -20.25 31.60 24.53
CA ASN A 3 -19.05 30.87 24.16
C ASN A 3 -19.45 29.58 23.45
N LEU A 4 -18.95 29.37 22.23
CA LEU A 4 -19.00 28.07 21.58
C LEU A 4 -18.12 27.09 22.39
N PRO A 5 -18.58 25.85 22.62
CA PRO A 5 -17.71 24.83 23.16
C PRO A 5 -16.59 24.57 22.17
N THR A 6 -15.36 24.74 22.62
CA THR A 6 -14.16 24.21 21.96
C THR A 6 -14.34 22.71 21.80
N THR A 7 -14.43 22.24 20.57
CA THR A 7 -14.40 20.80 20.28
C THR A 7 -13.09 20.24 20.80
N ASP A 8 -13.22 19.35 21.77
CA ASP A 8 -12.15 18.57 22.37
C ASP A 8 -11.23 17.98 21.29
N SER A 9 -9.96 18.34 21.34
CA SER A 9 -8.87 17.85 20.49
C SER A 9 -8.46 16.42 20.87
N GLY A 10 -9.45 15.55 21.06
CA GLY A 10 -9.28 14.19 21.59
C GLY A 10 -9.54 13.15 20.50
N VAL A 11 -8.54 12.30 20.26
CA VAL A 11 -8.50 11.17 19.31
C VAL A 11 -8.22 11.57 17.85
N GLN A 12 -6.96 11.85 17.54
CA GLN A 12 -6.51 11.99 16.16
C GLN A 12 -6.02 10.63 15.64
N GLU A 13 -6.88 9.92 14.92
CA GLU A 13 -6.46 8.76 14.11
C GLU A 13 -5.55 9.26 12.98
N CYS A 14 -4.35 8.68 12.86
CA CYS A 14 -3.37 9.03 11.83
C CYS A 14 -3.41 8.00 10.70
N VAL A 15 -3.42 8.43 9.45
CA VAL A 15 -3.35 7.54 8.28
C VAL A 15 -2.09 7.86 7.49
N ILE A 16 -1.17 6.90 7.44
CA ILE A 16 0.07 7.02 6.67
C ILE A 16 -0.15 6.42 5.28
N LEU A 17 0.12 7.21 4.23
CA LEU A 17 0.11 6.75 2.85
C LEU A 17 1.52 6.46 2.36
N LEU A 18 1.70 5.29 1.74
CA LEU A 18 2.94 4.93 1.04
C LEU A 18 2.66 4.63 -0.44
N HIS A 19 3.36 5.35 -1.32
CA HIS A 19 3.31 5.13 -2.76
C HIS A 19 4.09 3.89 -3.19
N GLY A 20 3.90 3.44 -4.43
CA GLY A 20 4.65 2.31 -5.01
C GLY A 20 6.01 2.69 -5.60
N LEU A 21 6.65 1.71 -6.24
CA LEU A 21 7.94 1.85 -6.90
C LEU A 21 7.93 2.88 -8.04
N ALA A 22 9.02 3.64 -8.17
CA ALA A 22 9.22 4.69 -9.19
C ALA A 22 8.10 5.75 -9.18
N ARG A 23 7.56 6.04 -7.99
CA ARG A 23 6.55 7.08 -7.74
C ARG A 23 6.99 8.02 -6.62
N THR A 24 6.15 9.02 -6.38
CA THR A 24 6.21 9.95 -5.26
C THR A 24 4.83 10.08 -4.62
N GLU A 25 4.72 10.86 -3.53
CA GLU A 25 3.48 11.16 -2.80
C GLU A 25 2.36 11.73 -3.68
N ARG A 26 2.72 12.38 -4.81
CA ARG A 26 1.77 12.91 -5.80
C ARG A 26 0.81 11.86 -6.34
N ALA A 27 1.25 10.59 -6.43
CA ALA A 27 0.41 9.49 -6.88
C ALA A 27 -0.75 9.17 -5.93
N MET A 28 -0.62 9.57 -4.65
CA MET A 28 -1.58 9.30 -3.58
C MET A 28 -2.42 10.53 -3.20
N SER A 29 -2.14 11.73 -3.76
CA SER A 29 -2.73 12.99 -3.30
C SER A 29 -4.26 13.03 -3.31
N LYS A 30 -4.92 12.40 -4.28
CA LYS A 30 -6.38 12.36 -4.32
C LYS A 30 -6.98 11.50 -3.20
N LEU A 31 -6.30 10.41 -2.86
CA LEU A 31 -6.67 9.55 -1.74
C LEU A 31 -6.39 10.25 -0.42
N ALA A 32 -5.24 10.95 -0.30
CA ALA A 32 -4.91 11.79 0.86
C ALA A 32 -6.00 12.83 1.15
N ALA A 33 -6.38 13.62 0.14
CA ALA A 33 -7.43 14.64 0.30
C ALA A 33 -8.78 14.05 0.72
N ALA A 34 -9.11 12.83 0.28
CA ALA A 34 -10.34 12.15 0.68
C ALA A 34 -10.28 11.65 2.14
N ILE A 35 -9.12 11.20 2.59
CA ILE A 35 -8.85 10.77 3.98
C ILE A 35 -8.91 11.97 4.93
N GLU A 36 -8.25 13.09 4.59
CA GLU A 36 -8.30 14.33 5.36
C GLU A 36 -9.73 14.86 5.49
N LYS A 37 -10.48 14.86 4.37
CA LYS A 37 -11.90 15.25 4.36
C LYS A 37 -12.77 14.38 5.28
N ARG A 38 -12.35 13.15 5.58
CA ARG A 38 -13.06 12.23 6.49
C ARG A 38 -12.72 12.45 7.97
N GLY A 39 -11.77 13.34 8.27
CA GLY A 39 -11.38 13.75 9.63
C GLY A 39 -10.08 13.15 10.14
N TYR A 40 -9.41 12.31 9.35
CA TYR A 40 -8.12 11.71 9.73
C TYR A 40 -6.96 12.69 9.58
N HIS A 41 -5.96 12.59 10.45
CA HIS A 41 -4.65 13.20 10.22
C HIS A 41 -3.90 12.39 9.17
N CYS A 42 -3.61 12.97 8.02
CA CYS A 42 -3.09 12.23 6.88
C CYS A 42 -1.61 12.55 6.62
N ILE A 43 -0.75 11.53 6.67
CA ILE A 43 0.67 11.67 6.30
C ILE A 43 0.87 11.04 4.92
N ASN A 44 0.91 11.88 3.88
CA ASN A 44 1.23 11.43 2.53
C ASN A 44 2.74 11.39 2.31
N TYR A 45 3.38 10.29 2.73
CA TYR A 45 4.83 10.20 2.84
C TYR A 45 5.50 9.87 1.51
N SER A 46 6.58 10.60 1.20
CA SER A 46 7.42 10.39 0.01
C SER A 46 8.73 9.75 0.41
N TYR A 47 9.20 8.78 -0.37
CA TYR A 47 10.48 8.12 -0.14
C TYR A 47 11.17 7.76 -1.46
N PRO A 48 12.52 7.64 -1.48
CA PRO A 48 13.27 7.41 -2.71
C PRO A 48 13.19 5.95 -3.15
N SER A 49 12.02 5.54 -3.65
CA SER A 49 11.61 4.15 -3.88
C SER A 49 12.55 3.30 -4.75
N THR A 50 13.42 3.89 -5.56
CA THR A 50 14.37 3.20 -6.44
C THR A 50 15.82 3.26 -5.96
N LYS A 51 16.09 3.82 -4.77
CA LYS A 51 17.47 4.14 -4.32
C LYS A 51 18.07 3.14 -3.34
N ALA A 52 17.26 2.29 -2.71
CA ALA A 52 17.72 1.29 -1.77
C ALA A 52 16.88 0.01 -1.88
N ASP A 53 17.22 -1.00 -1.08
CA ASP A 53 16.50 -2.27 -0.99
C ASP A 53 15.26 -2.16 -0.09
N ILE A 54 14.39 -3.17 -0.12
CA ILE A 54 13.12 -3.20 0.64
C ILE A 54 13.36 -3.07 2.15
N PRO A 55 14.27 -3.82 2.80
CA PRO A 55 14.53 -3.65 4.23
C PRO A 55 14.95 -2.23 4.60
N THR A 56 15.89 -1.64 3.86
CA THR A 56 16.38 -0.26 4.12
C THR A 56 15.28 0.78 3.90
N LEU A 57 14.52 0.64 2.81
CA LEU A 57 13.41 1.56 2.52
C LEU A 57 12.29 1.43 3.56
N ALA A 58 11.94 0.22 3.98
CA ALA A 58 10.92 -0.01 5.00
C ALA A 58 11.33 0.63 6.33
N GLU A 59 12.56 0.38 6.79
CA GLU A 59 13.09 0.95 8.02
C GLU A 59 13.04 2.47 7.99
N HIS A 60 13.62 3.10 6.96
CA HIS A 60 13.71 4.55 6.90
C HIS A 60 12.34 5.22 6.68
N ALA A 61 11.56 4.74 5.70
CA ALA A 61 10.32 5.41 5.33
C ALA A 61 9.24 5.27 6.40
N ILE A 62 9.12 4.09 7.02
CA ILE A 62 8.05 3.86 8.01
C ILE A 62 8.41 4.51 9.34
N THR A 63 9.66 4.42 9.80
CA THR A 63 10.10 5.14 11.01
C THR A 63 9.92 6.66 10.86
N ALA A 64 10.27 7.23 9.71
CA ALA A 64 10.10 8.68 9.47
C ALA A 64 8.65 9.11 9.21
N ALA A 65 7.78 8.23 8.73
CA ALA A 65 6.35 8.51 8.63
C ALA A 65 5.66 8.42 10.01
N LEU A 66 6.01 7.41 10.81
CA LEU A 66 5.48 7.24 12.17
C LEU A 66 5.84 8.40 13.10
N SER A 67 7.03 9.00 12.95
CA SER A 67 7.43 10.16 13.76
C SER A 67 6.58 11.42 13.50
N GLN A 68 5.79 11.44 12.41
CA GLN A 68 4.84 12.51 12.10
C GLN A 68 3.43 12.26 12.66
N CYS A 69 3.24 11.15 13.39
CA CYS A 69 2.04 10.81 14.14
C CYS A 69 2.29 10.72 15.67
N PRO A 70 3.04 11.64 16.32
CA PRO A 70 3.58 11.43 17.67
C PRO A 70 2.51 11.27 18.78
N ASN A 71 1.32 11.83 18.58
CA ASN A 71 0.21 11.81 19.54
C ASN A 71 -1.00 11.02 19.03
N ALA A 72 -0.85 10.24 17.95
CA ALA A 72 -1.97 9.51 17.38
C ALA A 72 -2.41 8.37 18.31
N LEU A 73 -3.70 8.29 18.61
CA LEU A 73 -4.23 7.16 19.40
C LEU A 73 -4.31 5.87 18.57
N THR A 74 -4.39 6.01 17.24
CA THR A 74 -4.40 4.89 16.31
C THR A 74 -3.68 5.29 15.03
N VAL A 75 -2.84 4.40 14.50
CA VAL A 75 -2.13 4.59 13.24
C VAL A 75 -2.59 3.55 12.23
N HIS A 76 -3.09 4.03 11.10
CA HIS A 76 -3.47 3.23 9.95
C HIS A 76 -2.44 3.37 8.84
N PHE A 77 -2.38 2.37 7.97
CA PHE A 77 -1.59 2.45 6.74
C PHE A 77 -2.48 2.27 5.52
N VAL A 78 -2.26 3.09 4.50
CA VAL A 78 -2.90 2.94 3.19
C VAL A 78 -1.81 2.95 2.13
N THR A 79 -1.66 1.86 1.41
CA THR A 79 -0.49 1.68 0.54
C THR A 79 -0.87 1.40 -0.90
N HIS A 80 0.02 1.74 -1.82
CA HIS A 80 -0.04 1.29 -3.20
C HIS A 80 1.14 0.37 -3.52
N SER A 81 0.86 -0.79 -4.12
CA SER A 81 1.88 -1.66 -4.72
C SER A 81 3.02 -1.97 -3.72
N MET A 82 4.28 -1.66 -4.06
CA MET A 82 5.45 -1.87 -3.21
C MET A 82 5.33 -1.23 -1.81
N GLY A 83 4.56 -0.15 -1.63
CA GLY A 83 4.34 0.44 -0.32
C GLY A 83 3.75 -0.56 0.69
N GLY A 84 2.92 -1.51 0.23
CA GLY A 84 2.38 -2.59 1.07
C GLY A 84 3.44 -3.59 1.50
N ILE A 85 4.41 -3.87 0.63
CA ILE A 85 5.55 -4.73 0.96
C ILE A 85 6.47 -4.06 1.99
N LEU A 86 6.64 -2.74 1.92
CA LEU A 86 7.38 -2.02 2.97
C LEU A 86 6.70 -2.13 4.33
N VAL A 87 5.37 -1.98 4.40
CA VAL A 87 4.61 -2.14 5.65
C VAL A 87 4.77 -3.56 6.22
N ARG A 88 4.63 -4.59 5.39
CA ARG A 88 4.85 -5.99 5.81
C ARG A 88 6.29 -6.21 6.29
N GLN A 89 7.28 -5.69 5.57
CA GLN A 89 8.69 -5.78 5.94
C GLN A 89 8.93 -5.16 7.31
N TYR A 90 8.44 -3.95 7.54
CA TYR A 90 8.62 -3.27 8.81
C TYR A 90 7.94 -4.00 9.96
N LEU A 91 6.67 -4.41 9.78
CA LEU A 91 5.91 -5.13 10.81
C LEU A 91 6.43 -6.54 11.08
N SER A 92 7.23 -7.13 10.18
CA SER A 92 7.93 -8.39 10.46
C SER A 92 9.07 -8.24 11.48
N GLN A 93 9.55 -7.02 11.70
CA GLN A 93 10.69 -6.70 12.56
C GLN A 93 10.32 -5.78 13.73
N HIS A 94 9.21 -5.06 13.61
CA HIS A 94 8.79 -4.03 14.55
C HIS A 94 7.32 -4.19 14.96
N THR A 95 7.01 -3.76 16.17
CA THR A 95 5.62 -3.64 16.63
C THR A 95 5.22 -2.17 16.68
N VAL A 96 4.15 -1.82 15.97
CA VAL A 96 3.48 -0.52 16.11
C VAL A 96 2.35 -0.69 17.14
N ARG A 97 2.56 -0.19 18.37
CA ARG A 97 1.70 -0.48 19.54
C ARG A 97 0.23 -0.09 19.35
N ASN A 98 -0.03 0.97 18.60
CA ASN A 98 -1.33 1.54 18.30
C ASN A 98 -1.71 1.33 16.83
N LEU A 99 -1.24 0.24 16.22
CA LEU A 99 -1.62 -0.13 14.86
C LEU A 99 -3.12 -0.38 14.79
N GLY A 100 -3.80 0.37 13.93
CA GLY A 100 -5.18 0.11 13.54
C GLY A 100 -5.21 -0.74 12.28
N ARG A 101 -5.86 -0.20 11.24
CA ARG A 101 -6.15 -0.90 9.99
C ARG A 101 -5.13 -0.61 8.90
N VAL A 102 -4.85 -1.63 8.10
CA VAL A 102 -4.00 -1.54 6.92
C VAL A 102 -4.83 -1.80 5.68
N VAL A 103 -4.79 -0.89 4.70
CA VAL A 103 -5.39 -1.08 3.38
C VAL A 103 -4.27 -1.12 2.34
N MET A 104 -4.23 -2.19 1.54
CA MET A 104 -3.27 -2.33 0.45
C MET A 104 -3.98 -2.35 -0.89
N LEU A 105 -3.56 -1.46 -1.77
CA LEU A 105 -4.10 -1.32 -3.10
C LEU A 105 -3.11 -1.91 -4.11
N GLY A 106 -3.49 -3.03 -4.74
CA GLY A 106 -2.66 -3.78 -5.68
C GLY A 106 -1.29 -4.24 -5.15
N PRO A 107 -1.15 -4.75 -3.91
CA PRO A 107 0.14 -5.21 -3.39
C PRO A 107 0.62 -6.48 -4.11
N PRO A 108 1.89 -6.62 -4.51
CA PRO A 108 2.44 -7.89 -5.00
C PRO A 108 2.79 -8.81 -3.82
N ASN A 109 1.78 -9.25 -3.06
CA ASN A 109 1.99 -9.96 -1.79
C ASN A 109 2.70 -11.31 -1.95
N GLN A 110 2.58 -11.94 -3.12
CA GLN A 110 3.26 -13.18 -3.52
C GLN A 110 4.40 -12.91 -4.53
N GLY A 111 4.83 -11.65 -4.66
CA GLY A 111 5.78 -11.21 -5.68
C GLY A 111 5.14 -10.84 -7.01
N SER A 112 5.98 -10.50 -7.98
CA SER A 112 5.59 -10.03 -9.30
C SER A 112 6.30 -10.82 -10.39
N GLU A 113 5.53 -11.56 -11.17
CA GLU A 113 6.01 -12.32 -12.33
C GLU A 113 6.59 -11.41 -13.42
N VAL A 114 6.17 -10.13 -13.44
CA VAL A 114 6.75 -9.08 -14.29
C VAL A 114 8.21 -8.84 -13.92
N VAL A 115 8.55 -8.84 -12.64
CA VAL A 115 9.94 -8.70 -12.19
C VAL A 115 10.74 -9.91 -12.61
N ASP A 116 10.21 -11.12 -12.41
CA ASP A 116 10.93 -12.35 -12.77
C ASP A 116 11.24 -12.43 -14.26
N THR A 117 10.34 -11.93 -15.12
CA THR A 117 10.50 -11.96 -16.57
C THR A 117 11.44 -10.87 -17.10
N LEU A 118 11.45 -9.69 -16.46
CA LEU A 118 12.13 -8.51 -17.00
C LEU A 118 13.42 -8.12 -16.26
N ARG A 119 13.73 -8.76 -15.13
CA ARG A 119 14.88 -8.38 -14.29
C ARG A 119 16.23 -8.39 -15.01
N ASP A 120 16.39 -9.28 -15.99
CA ASP A 120 17.64 -9.44 -16.75
C ASP A 120 17.70 -8.54 -18.01
N MET A 121 16.64 -7.77 -18.29
CA MET A 121 16.64 -6.81 -19.39
C MET A 121 17.52 -5.59 -19.08
N ALA A 122 18.28 -5.16 -20.09
CA ALA A 122 19.09 -3.95 -19.99
C ALA A 122 18.25 -2.73 -19.56
N GLY A 123 18.67 -2.07 -18.49
CA GLY A 123 18.01 -0.87 -17.95
C GLY A 123 16.87 -1.14 -16.95
N PHE A 124 16.45 -2.39 -16.73
CA PHE A 124 15.40 -2.70 -15.75
C PHE A 124 15.79 -2.23 -14.34
N GLN A 125 16.97 -2.61 -13.86
CA GLN A 125 17.50 -2.19 -12.56
C GLN A 125 17.75 -0.67 -12.50
N LEU A 126 18.14 -0.04 -13.61
CA LEU A 126 18.37 1.41 -13.64
C LEU A 126 17.07 2.18 -13.36
N ILE A 127 15.94 1.67 -13.85
CA ILE A 127 14.61 2.27 -13.67
C ILE A 127 14.00 1.89 -12.31
N ASN A 128 14.10 0.61 -11.93
CA ASN A 128 13.38 0.03 -10.79
C ASN A 128 14.22 -0.04 -9.51
N GLY A 129 15.52 0.19 -9.59
CA GLY A 129 16.41 0.19 -8.44
C GLY A 129 16.54 -1.16 -7.72
N PRO A 130 17.25 -1.19 -6.58
CA PRO A 130 17.47 -2.42 -5.81
C PRO A 130 16.15 -3.02 -5.28
N ALA A 131 15.23 -2.20 -4.77
CA ALA A 131 13.93 -2.67 -4.27
C ALA A 131 13.10 -3.36 -5.37
N GLY A 132 13.10 -2.84 -6.59
CA GLY A 132 12.42 -3.47 -7.71
C GLY A 132 12.92 -4.88 -8.04
N MET A 133 14.21 -5.15 -7.81
CA MET A 133 14.81 -6.47 -8.00
C MET A 133 14.41 -7.48 -6.93
N GLN A 134 13.91 -7.02 -5.78
CA GLN A 134 13.50 -7.88 -4.66
C GLN A 134 12.01 -8.23 -4.66
N LEU A 135 11.26 -7.72 -5.64
CA LEU A 135 9.83 -7.95 -5.80
C LEU A 135 9.48 -9.18 -6.65
N GLY A 136 10.45 -10.06 -6.95
CA GLY A 136 10.21 -11.30 -7.68
C GLY A 136 9.25 -12.26 -6.96
N SER A 137 8.79 -13.30 -7.64
CA SER A 137 7.85 -14.30 -7.09
C SER A 137 8.51 -15.62 -6.65
N ASP A 138 9.84 -15.70 -6.69
CA ASP A 138 10.56 -16.87 -6.19
C ASP A 138 10.31 -17.10 -4.67
N LYS A 139 10.47 -18.35 -4.21
CA LYS A 139 10.20 -18.71 -2.80
C LYS A 139 11.05 -17.95 -1.78
N MET A 140 12.22 -17.45 -2.20
CA MET A 140 13.16 -16.71 -1.37
C MET A 140 13.02 -15.21 -1.54
N SER A 141 12.07 -14.74 -2.36
CA SER A 141 11.82 -13.34 -2.60
C SER A 141 11.35 -12.66 -1.33
N VAL A 142 11.54 -11.35 -1.25
CA VAL A 142 11.17 -10.61 -0.04
C VAL A 142 9.67 -10.80 0.27
N PRO A 143 8.71 -10.55 -0.66
CA PRO A 143 7.28 -10.73 -0.38
C PRO A 143 6.90 -12.10 0.20
N ASN A 144 7.53 -13.17 -0.27
CA ASN A 144 7.23 -14.55 0.13
C ASN A 144 7.82 -14.96 1.48
N ARG A 145 8.81 -14.21 2.00
CA ARG A 145 9.41 -14.47 3.32
C ARG A 145 8.77 -13.68 4.46
N LEU A 146 7.87 -12.75 4.17
CA LEU A 146 7.25 -11.87 5.18
C LEU A 146 6.10 -12.52 5.96
N GLY A 147 5.70 -13.74 5.60
CA GLY A 147 4.63 -14.46 6.29
C GLY A 147 3.22 -13.88 6.08
N PRO A 148 2.21 -14.44 6.77
CA PRO A 148 0.82 -14.00 6.70
C PRO A 148 0.61 -12.65 7.40
N ALA A 149 -0.54 -12.03 7.16
CA ALA A 149 -0.98 -10.87 7.93
C ALA A 149 -1.44 -11.30 9.33
N ASN A 150 -0.95 -10.61 10.36
CA ASN A 150 -1.37 -10.73 11.75
C ASN A 150 -1.98 -9.41 12.29
N PHE A 151 -2.49 -8.59 11.37
CA PHE A 151 -3.11 -7.29 11.60
C PHE A 151 -4.34 -7.14 10.70
N GLU A 152 -5.25 -6.21 11.01
CA GLU A 152 -6.44 -5.96 10.20
C GLU A 152 -6.06 -5.44 8.80
N LEU A 153 -6.10 -6.34 7.81
CA LEU A 153 -5.67 -6.07 6.44
C LEU A 153 -6.83 -6.18 5.45
N GLY A 154 -7.11 -5.08 4.77
CA GLY A 154 -7.97 -5.04 3.60
C GLY A 154 -7.16 -4.95 2.32
N VAL A 155 -7.46 -5.81 1.33
CA VAL A 155 -6.79 -5.78 0.02
C VAL A 155 -7.75 -5.39 -1.10
N ILE A 156 -7.42 -4.33 -1.83
CA ILE A 156 -8.11 -3.93 -3.06
C ILE A 156 -7.27 -4.38 -4.26
N ALA A 157 -7.81 -5.27 -5.07
CA ALA A 157 -7.19 -5.77 -6.30
C ALA A 157 -7.79 -5.11 -7.55
N GLY A 158 -6.98 -4.84 -8.57
CA GLY A 158 -7.45 -4.33 -9.86
C GLY A 158 -7.65 -5.46 -10.87
N THR A 159 -8.53 -5.25 -11.85
CA THR A 159 -8.85 -6.25 -12.88
C THR A 159 -8.75 -5.72 -14.32
N ARG A 160 -8.19 -4.52 -14.52
CA ARG A 160 -7.99 -3.93 -15.84
C ARG A 160 -6.54 -3.59 -16.12
N SER A 161 -6.12 -3.79 -17.36
CA SER A 161 -4.75 -3.55 -17.79
C SER A 161 -4.72 -2.48 -18.88
N ILE A 162 -3.81 -1.51 -18.75
CA ILE A 162 -3.54 -0.52 -19.81
C ILE A 162 -2.44 -1.05 -20.74
N ASN A 163 -1.44 -1.72 -20.16
CA ASN A 163 -0.36 -2.35 -20.89
C ASN A 163 -0.68 -3.84 -21.09
N TRP A 164 -1.31 -4.14 -22.22
CA TRP A 164 -1.73 -5.50 -22.58
C TRP A 164 -0.55 -6.47 -22.71
N ILE A 165 0.65 -6.00 -23.06
CA ILE A 165 1.86 -6.83 -23.20
C ILE A 165 2.28 -7.38 -21.84
N LEU A 166 2.35 -6.55 -20.80
CA LEU A 166 2.67 -7.02 -19.45
C LEU A 166 1.57 -7.92 -18.86
N SER A 167 0.31 -7.67 -19.22
CA SER A 167 -0.82 -8.53 -18.82
C SER A 167 -0.75 -9.93 -19.45
N THR A 168 -0.11 -10.12 -20.61
CA THR A 168 0.10 -11.48 -21.18
C THR A 168 1.02 -12.35 -20.32
N MET A 169 1.81 -11.76 -19.43
CA MET A 169 2.73 -12.45 -18.52
C MET A 169 2.08 -12.76 -17.16
N LEU A 170 0.84 -12.32 -16.92
CA LEU A 170 0.17 -12.40 -15.62
C LEU A 170 -1.02 -13.35 -15.64
N PRO A 171 -1.25 -14.13 -14.57
CA PRO A 171 -2.52 -14.81 -14.35
C PRO A 171 -3.67 -13.79 -14.30
N LYS A 172 -4.75 -14.07 -15.04
CA LYS A 172 -5.95 -13.23 -15.05
C LYS A 172 -6.90 -13.60 -13.90
N PRO A 173 -7.72 -12.65 -13.39
CA PRO A 173 -7.69 -11.21 -13.70
C PRO A 173 -6.46 -10.50 -13.11
N ASP A 174 -6.00 -9.45 -13.77
CA ASP A 174 -4.83 -8.63 -13.37
C ASP A 174 -5.08 -7.14 -13.61
N ASP A 175 -4.26 -6.29 -12.99
CA ASP A 175 -4.34 -4.83 -13.13
C ASP A 175 -3.28 -4.23 -14.08
N GLY A 176 -2.63 -5.08 -14.88
CA GLY A 176 -1.53 -4.76 -15.78
C GLY A 176 -0.14 -4.82 -15.14
N LYS A 177 -0.04 -5.12 -13.84
CA LYS A 177 1.23 -5.37 -13.14
C LYS A 177 1.16 -6.49 -12.10
N VAL A 178 0.01 -6.68 -11.46
CA VAL A 178 -0.19 -7.65 -10.39
C VAL A 178 -1.49 -8.41 -10.66
N SER A 179 -1.42 -9.74 -10.57
CA SER A 179 -2.61 -10.60 -10.65
C SER A 179 -3.45 -10.46 -9.38
N VAL A 180 -4.77 -10.61 -9.50
CA VAL A 180 -5.67 -10.62 -8.33
C VAL A 180 -5.29 -11.71 -7.33
N GLN A 181 -4.73 -12.83 -7.80
CA GLN A 181 -4.28 -13.90 -6.93
C GLN A 181 -3.02 -13.51 -6.14
N SER A 182 -2.06 -12.85 -6.78
CA SER A 182 -0.82 -12.38 -6.12
C SER A 182 -1.10 -11.31 -5.05
N THR A 183 -2.20 -10.55 -5.17
CA THR A 183 -2.57 -9.58 -4.12
C THR A 183 -3.06 -10.22 -2.82
N LYS A 184 -3.57 -11.46 -2.87
CA LYS A 184 -4.09 -12.13 -1.67
C LYS A 184 -2.96 -12.46 -0.70
N LEU A 185 -3.29 -12.41 0.58
CA LEU A 185 -2.41 -12.78 1.66
C LEU A 185 -3.21 -13.55 2.71
N GLU A 186 -2.65 -14.65 3.22
CA GLU A 186 -3.23 -15.35 4.37
C GLU A 186 -3.35 -14.39 5.57
N GLY A 187 -4.46 -14.48 6.30
CA GLY A 187 -4.75 -13.61 7.43
C GLY A 187 -5.36 -12.24 7.08
N MET A 188 -5.60 -11.94 5.79
CA MET A 188 -6.34 -10.72 5.41
C MET A 188 -7.79 -10.76 5.90
N SER A 189 -8.31 -9.63 6.40
CA SER A 189 -9.68 -9.51 6.89
C SER A 189 -10.71 -9.48 5.75
N ASP A 190 -10.40 -8.79 4.66
CA ASP A 190 -11.27 -8.73 3.48
C ASP A 190 -10.47 -8.48 2.19
N HIS A 191 -11.06 -8.87 1.06
CA HIS A 191 -10.52 -8.69 -0.28
C HIS A 191 -11.64 -8.30 -1.24
N ILE A 192 -11.39 -7.26 -2.04
CA ILE A 192 -12.30 -6.83 -3.10
C ILE A 192 -11.54 -6.62 -4.41
N SER A 193 -12.18 -7.01 -5.52
CA SER A 193 -11.65 -6.78 -6.87
C SER A 193 -12.45 -5.69 -7.56
N LEU A 194 -11.78 -4.68 -8.12
CA LEU A 194 -12.40 -3.55 -8.78
C LEU A 194 -11.92 -3.42 -10.24
N PRO A 195 -12.77 -2.91 -11.16
CA PRO A 195 -12.42 -2.71 -12.57
C PRO A 195 -11.51 -1.49 -12.78
N VAL A 196 -10.32 -1.54 -12.20
CA VAL A 196 -9.33 -0.46 -12.15
C VAL A 196 -7.95 -0.95 -12.56
N THR A 197 -7.11 -0.02 -12.99
CA THR A 197 -5.77 -0.29 -13.49
C THR A 197 -4.72 0.07 -12.45
N HIS A 198 -3.62 -0.70 -12.39
CA HIS A 198 -2.57 -0.52 -11.40
C HIS A 198 -2.11 0.94 -11.19
N PRO A 199 -1.78 1.73 -12.24
CA PRO A 199 -1.21 3.05 -12.03
C PRO A 199 -2.20 4.12 -11.53
N PHE A 200 -3.51 3.87 -11.65
CA PHE A 200 -4.56 4.87 -11.40
C PHE A 200 -5.57 4.46 -10.33
N MET A 201 -5.42 3.27 -9.74
CA MET A 201 -6.33 2.76 -8.71
C MET A 201 -6.51 3.74 -7.55
N MET A 202 -5.45 4.44 -7.14
CA MET A 202 -5.42 5.41 -6.03
C MET A 202 -6.31 6.62 -6.31
N ASN A 203 -6.54 6.91 -7.59
CA ASN A 203 -7.35 8.03 -8.05
C ASN A 203 -8.79 7.61 -8.37
N ASN A 204 -9.10 6.31 -8.33
CA ASN A 204 -10.41 5.78 -8.65
C ASN A 204 -11.38 6.03 -7.49
N ARG A 205 -12.57 6.55 -7.81
CA ARG A 205 -13.58 6.91 -6.79
C ARG A 205 -14.06 5.70 -5.98
N GLN A 206 -14.22 4.53 -6.61
CA GLN A 206 -14.64 3.32 -5.92
C GLN A 206 -13.54 2.81 -5.00
N ALA A 207 -12.29 2.77 -5.46
CA ALA A 207 -11.16 2.36 -4.61
C ALA A 207 -11.01 3.28 -3.38
N ILE A 208 -11.12 4.61 -3.58
CA ILE A 208 -11.10 5.57 -2.47
C ILE A 208 -12.25 5.31 -1.49
N ALA A 209 -13.48 5.11 -1.99
CA ALA A 209 -14.64 4.84 -1.14
C ALA A 209 -14.46 3.55 -0.32
N GLN A 210 -13.95 2.48 -0.95
CA GLN A 210 -13.67 1.21 -0.29
C GLN A 210 -12.57 1.33 0.76
N THR A 211 -11.50 2.08 0.47
CA THR A 211 -10.46 2.36 1.47
C THR A 211 -11.04 3.07 2.70
N LEU A 212 -11.83 4.13 2.51
CA LEU A 212 -12.44 4.86 3.62
C LEU A 212 -13.42 3.99 4.42
N HIS A 213 -14.18 3.14 3.73
CA HIS A 213 -15.10 2.20 4.36
C HIS A 213 -14.33 1.20 5.22
N PHE A 214 -13.29 0.56 4.68
CA PHE A 214 -12.46 -0.37 5.42
C PHE A 214 -11.78 0.30 6.62
N LEU A 215 -11.24 1.51 6.46
CA LEU A 215 -10.66 2.27 7.57
C LEU A 215 -11.66 2.51 8.71
N THR A 216 -12.95 2.59 8.42
CA THR A 216 -14.01 2.81 9.44
C THR A 216 -14.52 1.50 10.04
N TYR A 217 -14.75 0.49 9.19
CA TYR A 217 -15.54 -0.70 9.56
C TYR A 217 -14.75 -2.01 9.59
N GLY A 218 -13.52 -2.05 9.05
CA GLY A 218 -12.71 -3.27 8.99
C GLY A 218 -13.10 -4.26 7.89
N GLU A 219 -14.03 -3.89 7.00
CA GLU A 219 -14.48 -4.67 5.84
C GLU A 219 -14.76 -3.76 4.65
N PHE A 220 -14.93 -4.32 3.45
CA PHE A 220 -15.33 -3.57 2.25
C PHE A 220 -16.85 -3.56 2.10
N SER A 221 -17.38 -2.46 1.54
CA SER A 221 -18.81 -2.32 1.27
C SER A 221 -19.20 -3.14 0.03
N ARG A 222 -20.15 -4.06 0.19
CA ARG A 222 -20.66 -4.92 -0.89
C ARG A 222 -22.10 -4.58 -1.26
#